data_AF-A0AAN5CX38-F1
#
_entry.id   AF-A0AAN5CX38-F1
#
_cell.length_a   1.000
_cell.length_b   1.000
_cell.length_c   1.000
_cell.angle_alpha   90.00
_cell.angle_beta   90.00
_cell.angle_gamma   90.00
#
_symmetry.space_group_name_H-M   'P 1'
#
loop_
_entity.id
_entity.type
_entity.pdbx_description
1 polymer ?
#
loop_
_entity_poly.entity_id
_entity_poly.type
_entity_poly.pdbx_seq_one_letter_code
_entity_poly.pdbx_strand_id
1 'polypeptide(L)'
;PIGAVTDGSMMIMYTVTCKADGSGWEVGGQVINSVECTATPLCKTCAVAAPTITKVHVDSKDMAVPPIVNTGTCSTKTFVCEGMMATITPMSGGAPIGAVTDGSMMIMYTVTCKADGSGWEVGGQVINSVECTATPLCKTCAVAAPTITKVHVDSKDMAVPPIVNTGTCSTKTFVCEGMMATITPMS
;
A
#
# COMPACT_ATOMS: atom_id res chain seq x y z
N PRO A 1 28.27 5.83 42.84
CA PRO A 1 27.96 6.26 41.45
C PRO A 1 26.62 6.98 41.43
N ILE A 2 26.56 8.20 40.87
CA ILE A 2 25.29 8.85 40.58
C ILE A 2 24.63 7.99 39.50
N GLY A 3 23.41 7.54 39.76
CA GLY A 3 22.64 6.75 38.79
C GLY A 3 22.27 7.57 37.56
N ALA A 4 21.94 6.90 36.47
CA ALA A 4 21.42 7.57 35.28
C ALA A 4 20.17 8.38 35.65
N VAL A 5 20.13 9.64 35.24
CA VAL A 5 18.91 10.43 35.32
C VAL A 5 18.10 10.09 34.07
N THR A 6 16.87 9.64 34.24
CA THR A 6 15.91 9.39 33.15
C THR A 6 14.54 9.83 33.61
N ASP A 7 13.85 10.62 32.80
CA ASP A 7 12.46 11.05 33.05
C ASP A 7 11.47 10.53 31.99
N GLY A 8 11.96 9.71 31.04
CA GLY A 8 11.18 9.19 29.92
C GLY A 8 11.00 10.18 28.76
N SER A 9 11.63 11.35 28.81
CA SER A 9 11.54 12.37 27.76
C SER A 9 12.62 12.22 26.67
N MET A 10 12.39 12.87 25.52
CA MET A 10 13.33 12.90 24.39
C MET A 10 14.55 13.81 24.63
N MET A 11 14.56 14.61 25.70
CA MET A 11 15.64 15.54 26.02
C MET A 11 15.73 15.70 27.52
N ILE A 12 16.91 15.45 28.07
CA ILE A 12 17.13 15.53 29.51
C ILE A 12 18.15 16.61 29.89
N MET A 13 17.91 17.29 31.01
CA MET A 13 18.82 18.30 31.55
C MET A 13 19.50 17.79 32.82
N TYR A 14 20.80 18.04 32.91
CA TYR A 14 21.60 17.70 34.07
C TYR A 14 22.42 18.92 34.49
N THR A 15 22.10 19.47 35.66
CA THR A 15 22.70 20.72 36.15
C THR A 15 23.70 20.42 37.25
N VAL A 16 24.90 20.96 37.11
CA VAL A 16 25.96 20.92 38.13
C VAL A 16 26.21 22.32 38.70
N THR A 17 26.54 22.41 39.98
CA THR A 17 26.82 23.68 40.66
C THR A 17 28.29 23.78 41.02
N CYS A 18 28.95 24.89 40.71
CA CYS A 18 30.33 25.10 41.16
C CYS A 18 30.35 25.33 42.67
N LYS A 19 31.29 24.70 43.38
CA LYS A 19 31.48 24.90 44.82
C LYS A 19 31.81 26.36 45.12
N ALA A 20 31.40 26.85 46.29
CA ALA A 20 31.65 28.23 46.73
C ALA A 20 33.14 28.58 46.83
N ASP A 21 34.00 27.57 47.04
CA ASP A 21 35.46 27.69 47.09
C ASP A 21 36.14 27.58 45.71
N GLY A 22 35.36 27.36 44.64
CA GLY A 22 35.84 27.25 43.25
C GLY A 22 36.59 25.96 42.92
N SER A 23 36.62 24.97 43.83
CA SER A 23 37.46 23.77 43.67
C SER A 23 36.91 22.70 42.71
N GLY A 24 35.64 22.81 42.28
CA GLY A 24 35.04 21.88 41.34
C GLY A 24 33.52 22.02 41.19
N TRP A 25 32.95 21.19 40.32
CA TRP A 25 31.51 21.11 40.05
C TRP A 25 30.86 19.96 40.83
N GLU A 26 29.67 20.16 41.39
CA GLU A 26 28.99 19.15 42.20
C GLU A 26 27.45 19.12 42.04
N VAL A 27 26.86 18.00 42.46
CA VAL A 27 25.41 17.82 42.67
C VAL A 27 25.23 17.10 44.00
N GLY A 28 24.47 17.68 44.93
CA GLY A 28 24.19 17.04 46.23
C GLY A 28 25.44 16.66 47.05
N GLY A 29 26.53 17.42 46.92
CA GLY A 29 27.81 17.17 47.60
C GLY A 29 28.73 16.15 46.93
N GLN A 30 28.37 15.59 45.76
CA GLN A 30 29.23 14.72 44.97
C GLN A 30 29.86 15.48 43.79
N VAL A 31 31.19 15.34 43.64
CA VAL A 31 31.96 16.00 42.58
C VAL A 31 31.72 15.36 41.21
N ILE A 32 31.47 16.20 40.21
CA ILE A 32 31.24 15.81 38.81
C ILE A 32 32.39 16.33 37.95
N ASN A 33 33.10 15.43 37.29
CA ASN A 33 34.25 15.77 36.44
C ASN A 33 33.94 15.68 34.93
N SER A 34 32.86 14.97 34.56
CA SER A 34 32.43 14.79 33.18
C SER A 34 30.95 14.43 33.12
N VAL A 35 30.30 14.75 32.00
CA VAL A 35 28.92 14.33 31.68
C VAL A 35 28.89 13.70 30.29
N GLU A 36 27.98 12.76 30.09
CA GLU A 36 27.75 12.08 28.81
C GLU A 36 26.24 12.05 28.52
N CYS A 37 25.86 12.25 27.26
CA CYS A 37 24.47 12.21 26.80
C CYS A 37 24.26 11.06 25.79
N THR A 38 23.22 10.26 26.01
CA THR A 38 22.77 9.18 25.11
C THR A 38 21.29 9.36 24.78
N ALA A 39 20.91 9.41 23.49
CA ALA A 39 19.52 9.57 23.02
C ALA A 39 19.20 8.68 21.81
N THR A 40 17.92 8.32 21.63
CA THR A 40 17.45 7.58 20.44
C THR A 40 17.62 8.41 19.17
N PRO A 41 18.33 7.93 18.14
CA PRO A 41 18.49 8.64 16.88
C PRO A 41 17.16 8.76 16.12
N LEU A 42 16.76 9.98 15.79
CA LEU A 42 15.58 10.27 14.97
C LEU A 42 15.84 9.80 13.53
N CYS A 43 15.06 8.80 13.13
CA CYS A 43 15.09 7.86 12.00
C CYS A 43 16.17 7.89 10.87
N LYS A 44 16.17 6.80 10.08
CA LYS A 44 16.79 6.63 8.75
C LYS A 44 16.38 5.28 8.14
N THR A 45 16.17 4.29 9.03
CA THR A 45 15.48 3.02 8.80
C THR A 45 14.31 2.88 9.78
N CYS A 46 13.30 2.05 9.49
CA CYS A 46 12.17 1.81 10.41
C CYS A 46 12.39 0.60 11.30
N ALA A 47 12.10 0.71 12.60
CA ALA A 47 12.22 -0.42 13.53
C ALA A 47 11.13 -1.47 13.33
N VAL A 48 9.99 -1.08 12.74
CA VAL A 48 8.86 -1.97 12.45
C VAL A 48 8.83 -2.33 10.96
N ALA A 49 8.36 -3.55 10.67
CA ALA A 49 8.12 -4.01 9.30
C ALA A 49 7.23 -3.05 8.53
N ALA A 50 7.51 -2.89 7.23
CA ALA A 50 6.69 -2.07 6.33
C ALA A 50 5.24 -2.57 6.29
N PRO A 51 4.28 -1.69 5.97
CA PRO A 51 2.88 -2.09 5.84
C PRO A 51 2.73 -3.24 4.83
N THR A 52 1.87 -4.20 5.16
CA THR A 52 1.62 -5.36 4.31
C THR A 52 0.62 -5.04 3.20
N ILE A 53 0.64 -5.83 2.14
CA ILE A 53 -0.36 -5.76 1.08
C ILE A 53 -1.41 -6.82 1.36
N THR A 54 -2.67 -6.42 1.40
CA THR A 54 -3.80 -7.34 1.54
C THR A 54 -4.65 -7.35 0.28
N LYS A 55 -5.38 -8.45 0.09
CA LYS A 55 -6.37 -8.61 -0.98
C LYS A 55 -7.65 -9.19 -0.37
N VAL A 56 -8.47 -8.32 0.21
CA VAL A 56 -9.68 -8.69 0.94
C VAL A 56 -10.89 -8.55 0.03
N HIS A 57 -10.95 -7.50 -0.79
CA HIS A 57 -12.06 -7.25 -1.71
C HIS A 57 -11.94 -8.04 -3.02
N VAL A 58 -13.07 -8.27 -3.70
CA VAL A 58 -13.15 -9.04 -4.95
C VAL A 58 -12.34 -8.41 -6.10
N ASP A 59 -12.24 -7.08 -6.12
CA ASP A 59 -11.49 -6.32 -7.13
C ASP A 59 -10.06 -5.98 -6.67
N SER A 60 -9.60 -6.60 -5.58
CA SER A 60 -8.24 -6.41 -5.10
C SER A 60 -7.23 -7.05 -6.04
N LYS A 61 -6.13 -6.35 -6.27
CA LYS A 61 -5.05 -6.82 -7.13
C LYS A 61 -3.69 -6.55 -6.51
N ASP A 62 -2.66 -7.13 -7.15
CA ASP A 62 -1.28 -6.80 -6.82
C ASP A 62 -0.98 -5.33 -7.11
N MET A 63 -0.11 -4.76 -6.30
CA MET A 63 0.44 -3.42 -6.48
C MET A 63 1.94 -3.50 -6.73
N ALA A 64 2.48 -2.55 -7.48
CA ALA A 64 3.92 -2.42 -7.62
C ALA A 64 4.49 -1.78 -6.35
N VAL A 65 5.63 -2.33 -5.91
CA VAL A 65 6.22 -1.95 -4.63
C VAL A 65 7.70 -1.63 -4.83
N PRO A 66 8.03 -0.37 -5.15
CA PRO A 66 9.41 0.06 -5.21
C PRO A 66 10.20 -0.29 -3.92
N PRO A 67 11.54 -0.37 -4.01
CA PRO A 67 12.40 -0.48 -2.85
C PRO A 67 12.12 0.62 -1.82
N ILE A 68 12.33 0.32 -0.54
CA ILE A 68 12.27 1.34 0.52
C ILE A 68 13.39 2.35 0.27
N VAL A 69 13.07 3.65 0.37
CA VAL A 69 14.04 4.72 0.26
C VAL A 69 14.52 5.12 1.65
N ASN A 70 15.82 5.01 1.91
CA ASN A 70 16.47 5.29 3.20
C ASN A 70 17.50 6.43 3.12
N THR A 71 17.46 7.22 2.05
CA THR A 71 18.44 8.30 1.82
C THR A 71 18.09 9.60 2.54
N GLY A 72 16.82 9.76 2.97
CA GLY A 72 16.35 10.90 3.74
C GLY A 72 16.45 10.71 5.26
N THR A 73 15.87 11.64 6.02
CA THR A 73 15.80 11.57 7.49
C THR A 73 14.97 10.40 7.99
N CYS A 74 13.97 9.92 7.25
CA CYS A 74 13.22 8.73 7.61
C CYS A 74 13.06 7.83 6.39
N SER A 75 12.90 6.52 6.63
CA SER A 75 12.50 5.60 5.56
C SER A 75 11.16 5.99 4.98
N THR A 76 11.05 5.88 3.66
CA THR A 76 9.76 5.93 2.99
C THR A 76 9.50 4.64 2.21
N LYS A 77 8.24 4.25 2.18
CA LYS A 77 7.75 3.11 1.41
C LYS A 77 6.61 3.59 0.53
N THR A 78 6.79 3.45 -0.78
CA THR A 78 5.76 3.78 -1.77
C THR A 78 5.07 2.51 -2.26
N PHE A 79 3.76 2.61 -2.39
CA PHE A 79 2.88 1.61 -2.98
C PHE A 79 2.26 2.20 -4.23
N VAL A 80 2.29 1.46 -5.34
CA VAL A 80 1.83 1.93 -6.64
C VAL A 80 0.70 1.03 -7.13
N CYS A 81 -0.49 1.61 -7.24
CA CYS A 81 -1.69 0.92 -7.71
C CYS A 81 -2.07 1.44 -9.09
N GLU A 82 -2.18 0.51 -10.05
CA GLU A 82 -2.46 0.85 -11.46
C GLU A 82 -3.81 0.26 -11.90
N GLY A 83 -4.45 0.86 -12.90
CA GLY A 83 -5.69 0.39 -13.49
C GLY A 83 -6.75 1.48 -13.58
N MET A 84 -7.83 1.21 -14.32
CA MET A 84 -8.93 2.16 -14.45
C MET A 84 -9.52 2.48 -13.06
N MET A 85 -9.61 3.75 -12.69
CA MET A 85 -10.07 4.18 -11.36
C MET A 85 -9.25 3.54 -10.22
N ALA A 86 -7.92 3.50 -10.37
CA ALA A 86 -7.04 2.93 -9.35
C ALA A 86 -7.27 3.61 -7.99
N THR A 87 -7.32 2.78 -6.96
CA THR A 87 -7.64 3.20 -5.59
C THR A 87 -6.75 2.43 -4.61
N ILE A 88 -6.11 3.14 -3.69
CA ILE A 88 -5.38 2.53 -2.57
C ILE A 88 -6.18 2.76 -1.29
N THR A 89 -6.48 1.69 -0.57
CA THR A 89 -7.17 1.73 0.73
C THR A 89 -6.16 1.39 1.84
N PRO A 90 -5.60 2.38 2.54
CA PRO A 90 -4.81 2.16 3.74
C PRO A 90 -5.66 1.69 4.92
N MET A 91 -5.06 0.90 5.80
CA MET A 91 -5.67 0.41 7.03
C MET A 91 -4.82 0.72 8.26
N SER A 92 -5.50 1.08 9.34
CA SER A 92 -4.94 1.31 10.67
C SER A 92 -5.68 0.45 11.69
N GLY A 93 -4.95 -0.32 12.49
CA GLY A 93 -5.57 -1.22 13.48
C GLY A 93 -6.53 -2.25 12.88
N GLY A 94 -6.36 -2.60 11.59
CA GLY A 94 -7.23 -3.52 10.86
C GLY A 94 -8.48 -2.89 10.23
N ALA A 95 -8.69 -1.57 10.37
CA ALA A 95 -9.81 -0.85 9.78
C ALA A 95 -9.35 0.09 8.65
N PRO A 96 -10.11 0.22 7.55
CA PRO A 96 -9.85 1.24 6.53
C PRO A 96 -9.93 2.66 7.11
N ILE A 97 -8.98 3.51 6.75
CA ILE A 97 -8.96 4.93 7.21
C ILE A 97 -9.39 5.91 6.12
N GLY A 98 -9.75 5.41 4.94
CA GLY A 98 -10.22 6.21 3.81
C GLY A 98 -9.50 5.81 2.52
N ALA A 99 -10.26 5.69 1.43
CA ALA A 99 -9.71 5.38 0.12
C ALA A 99 -8.98 6.59 -0.48
N VAL A 100 -7.84 6.31 -1.11
CA VAL A 100 -7.04 7.30 -1.83
C VAL A 100 -7.21 7.03 -3.33
N THR A 101 -7.72 8.02 -4.06
CA THR A 101 -7.88 8.00 -5.52
C THR A 101 -7.78 9.43 -6.06
N ASP A 102 -7.24 9.59 -7.26
CA ASP A 102 -7.18 10.87 -8.00
C ASP A 102 -7.87 10.77 -9.37
N GLY A 103 -8.60 9.67 -9.61
CA GLY A 103 -9.25 9.37 -10.90
C GLY A 103 -8.28 8.98 -12.02
N SER A 104 -6.98 8.91 -11.75
CA SER A 104 -5.98 8.50 -12.73
C SER A 104 -5.92 6.98 -12.88
N MET A 105 -5.14 6.53 -13.87
CA MET A 105 -4.84 5.12 -14.05
C MET A 105 -3.70 4.62 -13.15
N MET A 106 -3.05 5.50 -12.38
CA MET A 106 -1.90 5.15 -11.56
C MET A 106 -1.88 6.06 -10.33
N ILE A 107 -2.05 5.46 -9.16
CA ILE A 107 -1.95 6.18 -7.90
C ILE A 107 -0.81 5.66 -7.03
N MET A 108 -0.15 6.58 -6.35
CA MET A 108 0.94 6.30 -5.42
C MET A 108 0.53 6.67 -4.00
N TYR A 109 0.84 5.78 -3.06
CA TYR A 109 0.66 6.01 -1.63
C TYR A 109 1.99 5.80 -0.92
N THR A 110 2.53 6.84 -0.30
CA THR A 110 3.83 6.80 0.37
C THR A 110 3.65 6.95 1.87
N VAL A 111 4.13 5.94 2.61
CA VAL A 111 4.21 5.98 4.07
C VAL A 111 5.64 6.34 4.50
N THR A 112 5.74 7.02 5.64
CA THR A 112 7.03 7.42 6.24
C THR A 112 7.17 6.75 7.58
N CYS A 113 8.36 6.24 7.92
CA CYS A 113 8.59 5.74 9.26
C CYS A 113 8.56 6.90 10.28
N LYS A 114 7.87 6.67 11.41
CA LYS A 114 7.86 7.57 12.57
C LYS A 114 9.27 7.85 13.05
N ALA A 115 9.49 9.06 13.55
CA ALA A 115 10.82 9.50 13.96
C ALA A 115 11.43 8.64 15.09
N ASP A 116 10.59 8.10 15.98
CA ASP A 116 10.95 7.15 17.05
C ASP A 116 11.09 5.69 16.57
N GLY A 117 10.85 5.43 15.28
CA GLY A 117 10.90 4.11 14.64
C GLY A 117 9.69 3.22 14.93
N SER A 118 8.70 3.68 15.71
CA SER A 118 7.62 2.84 16.28
C SER A 118 6.55 2.40 15.28
N GLY A 119 6.59 2.87 14.03
CA GLY A 119 5.64 2.46 13.01
C GLY A 119 5.76 3.29 11.74
N TRP A 120 4.95 2.93 10.75
CA TRP A 120 4.83 3.65 9.48
C TRP A 120 3.59 4.51 9.52
N GLU A 121 3.67 5.75 9.05
CA GLU A 121 2.56 6.68 9.11
C GLU A 121 2.42 7.56 7.86
N VAL A 122 1.20 8.07 7.70
CA VAL A 122 0.86 9.16 6.80
C VAL A 122 -0.03 10.11 7.58
N GLY A 123 0.34 11.39 7.66
CA GLY A 123 -0.45 12.39 8.39
C GLY A 123 -0.68 12.05 9.86
N GLY A 124 0.26 11.36 10.53
CA GLY A 124 0.17 10.95 11.93
C GLY A 124 -0.66 9.68 12.21
N GLN A 125 -1.27 9.08 11.18
CA GLN A 125 -1.99 7.82 11.31
C GLN A 125 -1.06 6.64 11.02
N VAL A 126 -1.02 5.66 11.94
CA VAL A 126 -0.23 4.44 11.76
C VAL A 126 -0.87 3.55 10.70
N ILE A 127 -0.10 3.17 9.70
CA ILE A 127 -0.53 2.29 8.62
C ILE A 127 0.04 0.90 8.85
N ASN A 128 -0.84 -0.11 8.89
CA ASN A 128 -0.45 -1.51 9.08
C ASN A 128 -0.51 -2.31 7.78
N SER A 129 -1.41 -1.93 6.89
CA SER A 129 -1.60 -2.57 5.59
C SER A 129 -2.22 -1.62 4.58
N VAL A 130 -2.09 -1.98 3.32
CA VAL A 130 -2.71 -1.30 2.19
C VAL A 130 -3.33 -2.33 1.26
N GLU A 131 -4.39 -1.92 0.58
CA GLU A 131 -5.03 -2.70 -0.46
C GLU A 131 -5.14 -1.85 -1.73
N CYS A 132 -4.92 -2.47 -2.89
CA CYS A 132 -5.08 -1.84 -4.19
C CYS A 132 -6.30 -2.45 -4.88
N THR A 133 -7.25 -1.60 -5.25
CA THR A 133 -8.37 -1.94 -6.10
C THR A 133 -8.32 -1.08 -7.35
N ALA A 134 -8.81 -1.61 -8.45
CA ALA A 134 -9.05 -0.83 -9.67
C ALA A 134 -10.30 -1.40 -10.30
N THR A 135 -11.10 -0.54 -10.95
CA THR A 135 -12.22 -1.02 -11.77
C THR A 135 -11.66 -1.99 -12.79
N PRO A 136 -12.10 -3.26 -12.78
CA PRO A 136 -11.72 -4.20 -13.81
C PRO A 136 -12.19 -3.62 -15.15
N LEU A 137 -11.27 -3.41 -16.11
CA LEU A 137 -11.70 -3.21 -17.50
C LEU A 137 -12.61 -4.38 -17.87
N CYS A 138 -13.80 -4.07 -18.35
CA CYS A 138 -14.91 -5.00 -18.23
C CYS A 138 -14.64 -6.34 -18.91
N LYS A 139 -14.95 -7.38 -18.14
CA LYS A 139 -15.23 -8.73 -18.60
C LYS A 139 -16.53 -8.82 -19.42
N THR A 140 -17.13 -7.72 -19.88
CA THR A 140 -18.41 -7.69 -20.59
C THR A 140 -18.44 -6.70 -21.74
N CYS A 141 -19.30 -6.97 -22.73
CA CYS A 141 -19.41 -6.14 -23.92
C CYS A 141 -20.65 -5.24 -23.80
N ALA A 142 -20.46 -3.92 -23.94
CA ALA A 142 -21.55 -2.94 -23.93
C ALA A 142 -22.43 -3.01 -25.18
N VAL A 143 -21.94 -3.66 -26.24
CA VAL A 143 -22.67 -3.93 -27.48
C VAL A 143 -23.39 -5.27 -27.37
N ALA A 144 -24.59 -5.35 -27.94
CA ALA A 144 -25.35 -6.61 -27.99
C ALA A 144 -24.53 -7.71 -28.68
N ALA A 145 -24.66 -8.94 -28.18
CA ALA A 145 -24.00 -10.09 -28.81
C ALA A 145 -24.48 -10.25 -30.26
N PRO A 146 -23.61 -10.70 -31.19
CA PRO A 146 -24.01 -10.97 -32.56
C PRO A 146 -25.20 -11.93 -32.64
N THR A 147 -26.09 -11.69 -33.58
CA THR A 147 -27.24 -12.57 -33.85
C THR A 147 -26.90 -13.57 -34.95
N ILE A 148 -27.56 -14.73 -34.93
CA ILE A 148 -27.43 -15.72 -36.00
C ILE A 148 -28.40 -15.35 -37.12
N THR A 149 -27.89 -15.25 -38.34
CA THR A 149 -28.69 -15.06 -39.56
C THR A 149 -28.49 -16.24 -40.49
N LYS A 150 -29.59 -16.70 -41.11
CA LYS A 150 -29.61 -17.81 -42.07
C LYS A 150 -29.94 -17.27 -43.45
N VAL A 151 -28.92 -17.08 -44.28
CA VAL A 151 -29.05 -16.38 -45.57
C VAL A 151 -28.96 -17.32 -46.78
N HIS A 152 -28.36 -18.50 -46.62
CA HIS A 152 -28.24 -19.52 -47.69
C HIS A 152 -29.14 -20.73 -47.43
N VAL A 153 -29.50 -21.44 -48.50
CA VAL A 153 -30.35 -22.65 -48.44
C VAL A 153 -29.76 -23.75 -47.55
N ASP A 154 -28.43 -23.80 -47.42
CA ASP A 154 -27.72 -24.77 -46.59
C ASP A 154 -27.42 -24.27 -45.15
N SER A 155 -27.96 -23.10 -44.77
CA SER A 155 -27.75 -22.55 -43.42
C SER A 155 -28.52 -23.35 -42.39
N LYS A 156 -27.89 -23.66 -41.26
CA LYS A 156 -28.50 -24.42 -40.15
C LYS A 156 -28.43 -23.66 -38.83
N ASP A 157 -29.13 -24.19 -37.83
CA ASP A 157 -29.04 -23.69 -36.46
C ASP A 157 -27.65 -23.92 -35.87
N MET A 158 -27.25 -23.01 -34.98
CA MET A 158 -26.02 -23.13 -34.19
C MET A 158 -26.41 -23.34 -32.73
N ALA A 159 -25.64 -24.19 -32.03
CA ALA A 159 -25.73 -24.22 -30.58
C ALA A 159 -25.04 -22.97 -30.02
N VAL A 160 -25.71 -22.32 -29.08
CA VAL A 160 -25.26 -21.06 -28.51
C VAL A 160 -25.15 -21.23 -27.00
N PRO A 161 -23.98 -21.67 -26.49
CA PRO A 161 -23.73 -21.70 -25.07
C PRO A 161 -24.01 -20.34 -24.39
N PRO A 162 -24.29 -20.37 -23.08
CA PRO A 162 -24.33 -19.16 -22.28
C PRO A 162 -23.04 -18.33 -22.43
N ILE A 163 -23.15 -17.02 -22.25
CA ILE A 163 -21.97 -16.14 -22.21
C ILE A 163 -21.15 -16.50 -20.97
N VAL A 164 -19.83 -16.66 -21.13
CA VAL A 164 -18.92 -16.89 -20.00
C VAL A 164 -18.31 -15.56 -19.58
N ASN A 165 -18.55 -15.18 -18.32
CA ASN A 165 -18.12 -13.91 -17.70
C ASN A 165 -17.09 -14.10 -16.57
N THR A 166 -16.53 -15.30 -16.45
CA THR A 166 -15.61 -15.65 -15.35
C THR A 166 -14.15 -15.26 -15.66
N GLY A 167 -13.76 -15.12 -16.93
CA GLY A 167 -12.43 -14.69 -17.41
C GLY A 167 -12.35 -13.18 -17.74
N THR A 168 -11.16 -12.57 -17.88
CA THR A 168 -10.93 -11.08 -17.94
C THR A 168 -11.71 -10.31 -19.04
N CYS A 169 -12.37 -11.03 -19.95
CA CYS A 169 -13.34 -10.55 -20.95
C CYS A 169 -14.58 -11.48 -21.00
N SER A 170 -15.71 -10.98 -21.53
CA SER A 170 -16.91 -11.80 -21.80
C SER A 170 -16.59 -12.62 -23.03
N THR A 171 -17.01 -13.88 -23.03
CA THR A 171 -16.94 -14.70 -24.25
C THR A 171 -18.31 -15.22 -24.62
N LYS A 172 -18.67 -15.05 -25.91
CA LYS A 172 -19.84 -15.65 -26.51
C LYS A 172 -19.37 -16.69 -27.52
N THR A 173 -19.76 -17.93 -27.31
CA THR A 173 -19.43 -19.04 -28.20
C THR A 173 -20.61 -19.35 -29.11
N PHE A 174 -20.32 -19.58 -30.39
CA PHE A 174 -21.26 -20.12 -31.37
C PHE A 174 -20.69 -21.45 -31.88
N VAL A 175 -21.51 -22.51 -31.87
CA VAL A 175 -21.07 -23.86 -32.22
C VAL A 175 -21.86 -24.33 -33.45
N CYS A 176 -21.14 -24.63 -34.54
CA CYS A 176 -21.69 -25.15 -35.79
C CYS A 176 -21.22 -26.60 -35.97
N GLU A 177 -22.11 -27.58 -35.82
CA GLU A 177 -21.75 -29.01 -35.82
C GLU A 177 -21.99 -29.69 -37.17
N GLY A 178 -20.98 -30.35 -37.76
CA GLY A 178 -21.15 -31.18 -38.97
C GLY A 178 -19.85 -31.49 -39.70
N MET A 179 -19.89 -32.42 -40.67
CA MET A 179 -18.74 -32.73 -41.53
C MET A 179 -18.43 -31.51 -42.43
N MET A 180 -17.18 -31.04 -42.41
CA MET A 180 -16.74 -29.83 -43.14
C MET A 180 -17.51 -28.55 -42.74
N ALA A 181 -17.87 -28.38 -41.46
CA ALA A 181 -18.59 -27.20 -40.98
C ALA A 181 -17.79 -25.89 -41.12
N THR A 182 -18.48 -24.82 -41.55
CA THR A 182 -17.91 -23.47 -41.72
C THR A 182 -18.76 -22.42 -40.98
N ILE A 183 -18.11 -21.37 -40.46
CA ILE A 183 -18.76 -20.17 -39.89
C ILE A 183 -18.17 -18.96 -40.63
N THR A 184 -19.04 -18.16 -41.25
CA THR A 184 -18.65 -16.95 -42.00
C THR A 184 -19.08 -15.71 -41.21
N PRO A 185 -18.15 -14.91 -40.67
CA PRO A 185 -18.47 -13.63 -40.04
C PRO A 185 -19.02 -12.64 -41.08
N MET A 186 -20.02 -11.85 -40.68
CA MET A 186 -20.59 -10.78 -41.51
C MET A 186 -20.48 -9.46 -40.75
N SER A 187 -20.10 -8.39 -41.45
CA SER A 187 -19.94 -7.03 -40.93
C SER A 187 -21.07 -6.13 -41.36
#